data_AF-A0A7W1WR38-F1
#
_entry.id   AF-A0A7W1WR38-F1
#
_cell.length_a   1.000
_cell.length_b   1.000
_cell.length_c   1.000
_cell.angle_alpha   90.00
_cell.angle_beta   90.00
_cell.angle_gamma   90.00
#
_symmetry.space_group_name_H-M   'P 1'
#
loop_
_entity.id
_entity.type
_entity.pdbx_description
1 polymer ?
#
loop_
_entity_poly.entity_id
_entity_poly.type
_entity_poly.pdbx_seq_one_letter_code
_entity_poly.pdbx_strand_id
1 'polypeptide(L)'
;MDEKTVAKVIDSFISEQQEKGKNSQTIDKYTRIIREFAQWLKQNKGDLHQLTRIDIQQFINHLEEKGNSPTTIENKFAALSVLVKYLGCPEVLKYVRRPESRKIRHIAPKSLDRNERNRILREVERSKKLRNIAIVYLLLYTGLRVSELVALNRDDVKIGERTGTVRVRKGKGDIARKVPLPVDARNHLYIYLQTREDDNPALFLSNYKKRITIRSVQRILEKYGVYPHQLRHTYCRELVASGVDIATVAELAGHSDINITRRYSKPSEKELEQAVQKVFG
;
A
#
# COMPACT_ATOMS: atom_id res chain seq x y z
N MET A 1 -15.02 -24.21 23.46
CA MET A 1 -14.80 -24.68 22.08
C MET A 1 -13.37 -25.20 21.96
N ASP A 2 -13.19 -26.39 21.37
CA ASP A 2 -11.89 -26.99 21.11
C ASP A 2 -11.14 -26.21 20.01
N GLU A 3 -9.83 -26.05 20.18
CA GLU A 3 -8.95 -25.31 19.29
C GLU A 3 -8.86 -25.96 17.90
N LYS A 4 -8.99 -27.29 17.85
CA LYS A 4 -9.05 -28.05 16.59
C LYS A 4 -10.29 -27.73 15.74
N THR A 5 -11.43 -27.45 16.37
CA THR A 5 -12.69 -27.14 15.66
C THR A 5 -12.61 -25.78 14.97
N VAL A 6 -12.08 -24.77 15.66
CA VAL A 6 -11.86 -23.42 15.09
C VAL A 6 -10.90 -23.46 13.92
N ALA A 7 -9.78 -24.18 14.07
CA ALA A 7 -8.80 -24.34 13.00
C ALA A 7 -9.43 -24.94 11.75
N LYS A 8 -10.24 -26.00 11.90
CA LYS A 8 -10.93 -26.66 10.78
C LYS A 8 -11.91 -25.74 10.05
N VAL A 9 -12.67 -24.92 10.77
CA VAL A 9 -13.58 -23.92 10.16
C VAL A 9 -12.78 -22.88 9.37
N ILE A 10 -11.67 -22.39 9.92
CA ILE A 10 -10.81 -21.41 9.25
C ILE A 10 -10.19 -22.00 7.98
N ASP A 11 -9.68 -23.23 8.04
CA ASP A 11 -9.04 -23.89 6.89
C ASP A 11 -10.06 -24.16 5.76
N SER A 12 -11.28 -24.58 6.13
CA SER A 12 -12.37 -24.80 5.18
C SER A 12 -12.84 -23.48 4.54
N PHE A 13 -12.96 -22.42 5.35
CA PHE A 13 -13.24 -21.06 4.86
C PHE A 13 -12.17 -20.57 3.87
N ILE A 14 -10.89 -20.74 4.21
CA ILE A 14 -9.76 -20.34 3.35
C ILE A 14 -9.83 -21.05 2.00
N SER A 15 -10.09 -22.36 2.01
CA SER A 15 -10.20 -23.17 0.80
C SER A 15 -11.31 -22.67 -0.13
N GLU A 16 -12.50 -22.39 0.41
CA GLU A 16 -13.60 -21.82 -0.37
C GLU A 16 -13.26 -20.43 -0.95
N GLN A 17 -12.59 -19.56 -0.16
CA GLN A 17 -12.20 -18.25 -0.67
C GLN A 17 -11.14 -18.34 -1.78
N GLN A 18 -10.28 -19.36 -1.73
CA GLN A 18 -9.31 -19.66 -2.80
C GLN A 18 -10.03 -20.12 -4.08
N GLU A 19 -11.00 -21.04 -3.97
CA GLU A 19 -11.83 -21.50 -5.09
C GLU A 19 -12.62 -20.34 -5.72
N LYS A 20 -13.12 -19.41 -4.90
CA LYS A 20 -13.75 -18.16 -5.35
C LYS A 20 -12.78 -17.14 -5.96
N GLY A 21 -11.52 -17.53 -6.16
CA GLY A 21 -10.52 -16.75 -6.87
C GLY A 21 -9.99 -15.53 -6.12
N LYS A 22 -10.20 -15.42 -4.80
CA LYS A 22 -9.70 -14.27 -4.01
C LYS A 22 -8.17 -14.19 -4.08
N ASN A 23 -7.62 -12.98 -3.92
CA ASN A 23 -6.17 -12.82 -3.91
C ASN A 23 -5.60 -13.29 -2.55
N SER A 24 -4.35 -13.78 -2.56
CA SER A 24 -3.68 -14.32 -1.37
C SER A 24 -3.61 -13.32 -0.22
N GLN A 25 -3.36 -12.04 -0.52
CA GLN A 25 -3.32 -10.97 0.48
C GLN A 25 -4.67 -10.77 1.19
N THR A 26 -5.78 -10.93 0.47
CA THR A 26 -7.14 -10.84 1.01
C THR A 26 -7.43 -12.05 1.88
N ILE A 27 -7.01 -13.24 1.46
CA ILE A 27 -7.11 -14.47 2.25
C ILE A 27 -6.31 -14.31 3.54
N ASP A 28 -5.03 -13.92 3.48
CA ASP A 28 -4.18 -13.69 4.65
C ASP A 28 -4.80 -12.66 5.62
N LYS A 29 -5.36 -11.57 5.07
CA LYS A 29 -6.08 -10.56 5.84
C LYS A 29 -7.30 -11.16 6.53
N TYR A 30 -8.15 -11.90 5.82
CA TYR A 30 -9.32 -12.55 6.40
C TYR A 30 -8.92 -13.54 7.48
N THR A 31 -7.97 -14.43 7.20
CA THR A 31 -7.44 -15.41 8.16
C THR A 31 -6.98 -14.75 9.46
N ARG A 32 -6.21 -13.66 9.37
CA ARG A 32 -5.74 -12.93 10.55
C ARG A 32 -6.91 -12.35 11.37
N ILE A 33 -7.89 -11.73 10.70
CA ILE A 33 -9.05 -11.12 11.36
C ILE A 33 -9.94 -12.19 12.00
N ILE A 34 -10.18 -13.30 11.31
CA ILE A 34 -11.02 -14.39 11.81
C ILE A 34 -10.36 -15.08 13.01
N ARG A 35 -9.03 -15.28 12.99
CA ARG A 35 -8.30 -15.81 14.15
C ARG A 35 -8.40 -14.89 15.36
N GLU A 36 -8.26 -13.58 15.16
CA GLU A 36 -8.42 -12.59 16.22
C GLU A 36 -9.84 -12.60 16.80
N PHE A 37 -10.85 -12.66 15.94
CA PHE A 37 -12.25 -12.77 16.37
C PHE A 37 -12.52 -14.06 17.13
N ALA A 38 -12.07 -15.21 16.62
CA ALA A 38 -12.26 -16.50 17.28
C ALA A 38 -11.56 -16.58 18.65
N GLN A 39 -10.37 -15.98 18.77
CA GLN A 39 -9.66 -15.86 20.04
C GLN A 39 -10.45 -15.00 21.04
N TRP A 40 -10.95 -13.84 20.60
CA TRP A 40 -11.78 -12.98 21.44
C TRP A 40 -13.09 -13.67 21.84
N LEU A 41 -13.73 -14.38 20.91
CA LEU A 41 -14.98 -15.10 21.13
C LEU A 41 -14.79 -16.19 22.21
N LYS A 42 -13.70 -16.94 22.14
CA LYS A 42 -13.33 -17.95 23.16
C LYS A 42 -13.15 -17.32 24.54
N GLN A 43 -12.50 -16.16 24.64
CA GLN A 43 -12.30 -15.44 25.90
C GLN A 43 -13.63 -14.95 26.50
N ASN A 44 -14.60 -14.63 25.65
CA ASN A 44 -15.92 -14.14 26.04
C ASN A 44 -16.99 -15.25 26.05
N LYS A 45 -16.57 -16.53 26.09
CA LYS A 45 -17.44 -17.72 26.17
C LYS A 45 -18.45 -17.86 25.02
N GLY A 46 -18.16 -17.28 23.86
CA GLY A 46 -18.96 -17.46 22.64
C GLY A 46 -18.60 -18.71 21.83
N ASP A 47 -19.41 -19.00 20.82
CA ASP A 47 -19.26 -20.15 19.92
C ASP A 47 -19.34 -19.70 18.45
N LEU A 48 -18.36 -20.12 17.65
CA LEU A 48 -18.28 -19.79 16.22
C LEU A 48 -19.38 -20.48 15.40
N HIS A 49 -19.95 -21.57 15.88
CA HIS A 49 -21.06 -22.27 15.23
C HIS A 49 -22.43 -21.70 15.59
N GLN A 50 -22.52 -20.95 16.69
CA GLN A 50 -23.76 -20.36 17.20
C GLN A 50 -23.58 -18.87 17.39
N LEU A 51 -23.06 -18.20 16.35
CA LEU A 51 -22.86 -16.77 16.39
C LEU A 51 -24.19 -16.04 16.55
N THR A 52 -24.18 -15.06 17.43
CA THR A 52 -25.29 -14.14 17.63
C THR A 52 -24.91 -12.74 17.18
N ARG A 53 -25.91 -11.88 17.01
CA ARG A 53 -25.69 -10.45 16.83
C ARG A 53 -24.90 -9.83 17.98
N ILE A 54 -25.08 -10.34 19.20
CA ILE A 54 -24.43 -9.82 20.41
C ILE A 54 -22.93 -10.05 20.32
N ASP A 55 -22.48 -11.21 19.84
CA ASP A 55 -21.07 -11.54 19.66
C ASP A 55 -20.38 -10.56 18.70
N ILE A 56 -21.02 -10.27 17.56
CA ILE A 56 -20.49 -9.33 16.59
C ILE A 56 -20.46 -7.91 17.18
N GLN A 57 -21.54 -7.47 17.82
CA GLN A 57 -21.60 -6.13 18.41
C GLN A 57 -20.55 -5.92 19.50
N GLN A 58 -20.42 -6.89 20.42
CA GLN A 58 -19.44 -6.81 21.50
C GLN A 58 -18.01 -6.85 20.97
N PHE A 59 -17.74 -7.61 19.91
CA PHE A 59 -16.42 -7.57 19.27
C PHE A 59 -16.12 -6.20 18.64
N ILE A 60 -17.10 -5.56 18.00
CA ILE A 60 -16.93 -4.19 17.48
C ILE A 60 -16.64 -3.22 18.61
N ASN A 61 -17.39 -3.27 19.72
CA ASN A 61 -17.15 -2.43 20.88
C ASN A 61 -15.75 -2.65 21.46
N HIS A 62 -15.31 -3.90 21.60
CA HIS A 62 -13.95 -4.25 22.04
C HIS A 62 -12.86 -3.68 21.11
N LEU A 63 -13.10 -3.66 19.80
CA LEU A 63 -12.16 -3.05 18.85
C LEU A 63 -12.09 -1.52 19.03
N GLU A 64 -13.21 -0.86 19.31
CA GLU A 64 -13.27 0.58 19.65
C GLU A 64 -12.51 0.88 20.95
N GLU A 65 -12.74 0.09 22.00
CA GLU A 65 -12.05 0.21 23.29
C GLU A 65 -10.52 0.01 23.15
N LYS A 66 -10.09 -0.84 22.21
CA LYS A 66 -8.67 -0.99 21.83
C LYS A 66 -8.10 0.17 21.00
N GLY A 67 -8.90 1.19 20.71
CA GLY A 67 -8.48 2.36 19.93
C GLY A 67 -8.32 2.10 18.43
N ASN A 68 -8.98 1.08 17.87
CA ASN A 68 -8.95 0.86 16.42
C ASN A 68 -9.69 2.00 15.71
N SER A 69 -9.12 2.51 14.60
CA SER A 69 -9.79 3.54 13.80
C SER A 69 -11.11 3.01 13.19
N PRO A 70 -12.10 3.87 12.90
CA PRO A 70 -13.34 3.45 12.23
C PRO A 70 -13.09 2.71 10.90
N THR A 71 -12.06 3.10 10.15
CA THR A 71 -11.64 2.40 8.92
C THR A 71 -11.09 1.00 9.21
N THR A 72 -10.33 0.83 10.29
CA THR A 72 -9.83 -0.49 10.69
C THR A 72 -11.00 -1.39 11.12
N ILE A 73 -11.95 -0.85 11.86
CA ILE A 73 -13.15 -1.57 12.33
C ILE A 73 -14.02 -1.97 11.14
N GLU A 74 -14.27 -1.07 10.19
CA GLU A 74 -15.01 -1.38 8.96
C GLU A 74 -14.33 -2.49 8.14
N ASN A 75 -13.00 -2.45 8.05
CA ASN A 75 -12.24 -3.52 7.38
C ASN A 75 -12.37 -4.88 8.08
N LYS A 76 -12.43 -4.90 9.42
CA LYS A 76 -12.64 -6.13 10.20
C LYS A 76 -14.09 -6.63 10.05
N PHE A 77 -15.06 -5.73 10.15
CA PHE A 77 -16.47 -6.03 9.92
C PHE A 77 -16.73 -6.58 8.52
N ALA A 78 -16.07 -6.06 7.48
CA ALA A 78 -16.17 -6.58 6.12
C ALA A 78 -15.65 -8.03 6.01
N ALA A 79 -14.55 -8.37 6.71
CA ALA A 79 -14.06 -9.75 6.75
C ALA A 79 -15.03 -10.67 7.51
N LEU A 80 -15.56 -10.22 8.65
CA LEU A 80 -16.59 -10.95 9.40
C LEU A 80 -17.87 -11.16 8.58
N SER A 81 -18.25 -10.18 7.76
CA SER A 81 -19.40 -10.29 6.87
C SER A 81 -19.25 -11.40 5.84
N VAL A 82 -18.01 -11.70 5.41
CA VAL A 82 -17.73 -12.84 4.52
C VAL A 82 -17.76 -14.14 5.31
N LEU A 83 -17.23 -14.16 6.54
CA LEU A 83 -17.26 -15.33 7.42
C LEU A 83 -18.70 -15.77 7.78
N VAL A 84 -19.55 -14.86 8.25
CA VAL A 84 -20.91 -15.25 8.69
C VAL A 84 -21.80 -15.67 7.52
N LYS A 85 -21.55 -15.14 6.31
CA LYS A 85 -22.16 -15.66 5.09
C LYS A 85 -21.74 -17.08 4.78
N TYR A 86 -20.44 -17.39 4.96
CA TYR A 86 -19.92 -18.75 4.84
C TYR A 86 -20.53 -19.71 5.86
N LEU A 87 -20.69 -19.25 7.12
CA LEU A 87 -21.30 -20.03 8.19
C LEU A 87 -22.83 -20.17 8.07
N GLY A 88 -23.45 -19.54 7.07
CA GLY A 88 -24.90 -19.61 6.85
C GLY A 88 -25.74 -18.78 7.81
N CYS A 89 -25.16 -17.81 8.53
CA CYS A 89 -25.84 -16.96 9.50
C CYS A 89 -25.72 -15.44 9.21
N PRO A 90 -25.96 -14.96 7.97
CA PRO A 90 -25.80 -13.54 7.63
C PRO A 90 -26.68 -12.56 8.44
N GLU A 91 -27.78 -13.04 9.02
CA GLU A 91 -28.71 -12.29 9.86
C GLU A 91 -28.07 -11.71 11.13
N VAL A 92 -26.97 -12.29 11.63
CA VAL A 92 -26.25 -11.78 12.81
C VAL A 92 -25.65 -10.39 12.58
N LEU A 93 -25.51 -9.97 11.32
CA LEU A 93 -25.03 -8.62 10.95
C LEU A 93 -26.12 -7.56 11.05
N LYS A 94 -27.40 -7.96 11.12
CA LYS A 94 -28.52 -7.00 11.12
C LYS A 94 -28.41 -6.10 12.35
N TYR A 95 -28.53 -4.80 12.11
CA TYR A 95 -28.49 -3.76 13.14
C TYR A 95 -27.19 -3.70 13.96
N VAL A 96 -26.09 -4.31 13.51
CA VAL A 96 -24.79 -4.10 14.14
C VAL A 96 -24.38 -2.64 13.95
N ARG A 97 -24.22 -1.93 15.06
CA ARG A 97 -23.73 -0.55 15.08
C ARG A 97 -22.23 -0.55 14.88
N ARG A 98 -21.78 0.38 14.05
CA ARG A 98 -20.38 0.60 13.72
C ARG A 98 -20.06 2.07 13.93
N PRO A 99 -18.84 2.42 14.32
CA PRO A 99 -18.45 3.80 14.46
C PRO A 99 -18.47 4.43 13.07
N GLU A 100 -19.17 5.55 12.93
CA GLU A 100 -19.13 6.30 11.69
C GLU A 100 -17.71 6.78 11.46
N SER A 101 -17.15 6.44 10.29
CA SER A 101 -16.03 7.23 9.82
C SER A 101 -16.57 8.64 9.61
N ARG A 102 -16.20 9.60 10.48
CA ARG A 102 -16.22 11.00 10.07
C ARG A 102 -15.53 11.00 8.71
N LYS A 103 -16.21 11.44 7.66
CA LYS A 103 -15.58 11.72 6.37
C LYS A 103 -14.62 12.88 6.64
N ILE A 104 -13.50 12.59 7.30
CA ILE A 104 -12.32 13.44 7.29
C ILE A 104 -12.07 13.55 5.80
N ARG A 105 -12.44 14.70 5.21
CA ARG A 105 -12.14 15.05 3.82
C ARG A 105 -10.76 14.48 3.59
N HIS A 106 -10.62 13.46 2.75
CA HIS A 106 -9.36 12.73 2.58
C HIS A 106 -8.24 13.78 2.51
N ILE A 107 -7.55 14.00 3.63
CA ILE A 107 -6.36 14.81 3.63
C ILE A 107 -5.42 13.84 2.98
N ALA A 108 -5.30 13.99 1.67
CA ALA A 108 -4.36 13.22 0.90
C ALA A 108 -3.03 13.36 1.68
N PRO A 109 -2.35 12.24 2.00
CA PRO A 109 -1.20 12.28 2.89
C PRO A 109 -0.26 13.38 2.38
N LYS A 110 0.12 14.32 3.26
CA LYS A 110 0.85 15.54 2.86
C LYS A 110 1.99 15.14 1.92
N SER A 111 1.86 15.51 0.64
CA SER A 111 2.97 15.42 -0.31
C SER A 111 4.12 16.19 0.29
N LEU A 112 5.34 15.69 0.05
CA LEU A 112 6.52 16.41 0.43
C LEU A 112 6.60 17.70 -0.38
N ASP A 113 6.89 18.82 0.28
CA ASP A 113 7.29 20.01 -0.46
C ASP A 113 8.72 19.85 -1.02
N ARG A 114 9.15 20.80 -1.86
CA ARG A 114 10.47 20.77 -2.49
C ARG A 114 11.62 20.75 -1.47
N ASN A 115 11.50 21.47 -0.36
CA ASN A 115 12.53 21.56 0.67
C ASN A 115 12.62 20.25 1.48
N GLU A 116 11.48 19.67 1.85
CA GLU A 116 11.42 18.36 2.49
C GLU A 116 12.02 17.27 1.61
N ARG A 117 11.69 17.28 0.31
CA ARG A 117 12.27 16.38 -0.68
C ARG A 117 13.79 16.50 -0.72
N ASN A 118 14.30 17.73 -0.87
CA ASN A 118 15.74 18.00 -0.92
C ASN A 118 16.44 17.60 0.38
N ARG A 119 15.81 17.82 1.53
CA ARG A 119 16.33 17.37 2.83
C ARG A 119 16.50 15.85 2.85
N ILE A 120 15.46 15.10 2.49
CA ILE A 120 15.48 13.63 2.47
C ILE A 120 16.54 13.10 1.50
N LEU A 121 16.65 13.68 0.30
CA LEU A 121 17.64 13.27 -0.69
C LEU A 121 19.08 13.51 -0.17
N ARG A 122 19.34 14.66 0.45
CA ARG A 122 20.63 14.94 1.10
C ARG A 122 20.94 13.96 2.24
N GLU A 123 19.96 13.65 3.08
CA GLU A 123 20.13 12.72 4.20
C GLU A 123 20.38 11.28 3.75
N VAL A 124 19.67 10.80 2.71
CA VAL A 124 19.90 9.46 2.19
C VAL A 124 21.28 9.35 1.54
N GLU A 125 21.73 10.38 0.81
CA GLU A 125 23.06 10.40 0.21
C GLU A 125 24.18 10.43 1.25
N ARG A 126 24.02 11.24 2.31
CA ARG A 126 24.97 11.27 3.44
C ARG A 126 25.15 9.92 4.11
N SER A 127 24.14 9.03 4.02
CA SER A 127 24.27 7.67 4.56
C SER A 127 25.30 6.81 3.80
N LYS A 128 25.69 7.20 2.58
CA LYS A 128 26.59 6.47 1.66
C LYS A 128 26.13 5.03 1.34
N LYS A 129 24.90 4.67 1.69
CA LYS A 129 24.31 3.35 1.42
C LYS A 129 23.70 3.34 0.03
N LEU A 130 24.52 3.03 -0.98
CA LEU A 130 24.15 3.07 -2.40
C LEU A 130 22.82 2.36 -2.72
N ARG A 131 22.58 1.18 -2.14
CA ARG A 131 21.29 0.49 -2.24
C ARG A 131 20.12 1.35 -1.76
N ASN A 132 20.25 1.94 -0.58
CA ASN A 132 19.17 2.72 0.04
C ASN A 132 18.93 4.02 -0.74
N ILE A 133 20.01 4.67 -1.22
CA ILE A 133 19.93 5.84 -2.09
C ILE A 133 19.11 5.49 -3.34
N ALA A 134 19.50 4.42 -4.05
CA ALA A 134 18.78 3.95 -5.23
C ALA A 134 17.30 3.63 -4.94
N ILE A 135 16.98 2.99 -3.81
CA ILE A 135 15.58 2.71 -3.41
C ILE A 135 14.77 3.99 -3.23
N VAL A 136 15.30 4.98 -2.51
CA VAL A 136 14.59 6.24 -2.24
C VAL A 136 14.36 7.02 -3.52
N TYR A 137 15.41 7.18 -4.34
CA TYR A 137 15.32 7.82 -5.64
C TYR A 137 14.30 7.11 -6.53
N LEU A 138 14.34 5.78 -6.60
CA LEU A 138 13.39 5.04 -7.44
C LEU A 138 11.95 5.28 -6.99
N LEU A 139 11.63 5.14 -5.70
CA LEU A 139 10.26 5.39 -5.20
C LEU A 139 9.78 6.81 -5.48
N LEU A 140 10.64 7.80 -5.26
CA LEU A 140 10.28 9.21 -5.41
C LEU A 140 10.08 9.60 -6.88
N TYR A 141 10.91 9.11 -7.79
CA TYR A 141 10.92 9.54 -9.19
C TYR A 141 10.13 8.65 -10.16
N THR A 142 9.56 7.54 -9.68
CA THR A 142 8.77 6.62 -10.51
C THR A 142 7.38 6.34 -9.95
N GLY A 143 7.09 6.77 -8.71
CA GLY A 143 5.82 6.54 -8.07
C GLY A 143 5.46 5.07 -7.86
N LEU A 144 6.42 4.13 -7.93
CA LEU A 144 6.15 2.71 -7.71
C LEU A 144 5.54 2.44 -6.33
N ARG A 145 4.64 1.46 -6.26
CA ARG A 145 4.24 0.87 -4.97
C ARG A 145 5.46 0.14 -4.40
N VAL A 146 5.55 0.06 -3.07
CA VAL A 146 6.64 -0.67 -2.40
C VAL A 146 6.67 -2.15 -2.78
N SER A 147 5.51 -2.75 -3.01
CA SER A 147 5.38 -4.14 -3.50
C SER A 147 5.97 -4.30 -4.90
N GLU A 148 5.69 -3.36 -5.79
CA GLU A 148 6.24 -3.34 -7.15
C GLU A 148 7.76 -3.20 -7.10
N LEU A 149 8.29 -2.24 -6.33
CA LEU A 149 9.74 -2.05 -6.18
C LEU A 149 10.45 -3.31 -5.66
N VAL A 150 9.90 -3.93 -4.62
CA VAL A 150 10.46 -5.16 -4.04
C VAL A 150 10.44 -6.32 -5.04
N ALA A 151 9.44 -6.35 -5.92
CA ALA A 151 9.27 -7.40 -6.92
C ALA A 151 10.16 -7.25 -8.16
N LEU A 152 10.81 -6.10 -8.39
CA LEU A 152 11.63 -5.88 -9.59
C LEU A 152 12.81 -6.85 -9.69
N ASN A 153 13.11 -7.26 -10.91
CA ASN A 153 14.38 -7.90 -11.27
C ASN A 153 15.31 -6.90 -11.99
N ARG A 154 16.58 -7.25 -12.12
CA ARG A 154 17.56 -6.48 -12.91
C ARG A 154 17.07 -6.28 -14.35
N ASP A 155 16.53 -7.33 -14.98
CA ASP A 155 16.03 -7.30 -16.37
C ASP A 155 14.76 -6.46 -16.58
N ASP A 156 14.08 -6.07 -15.50
CA ASP A 156 12.95 -5.14 -15.59
C ASP A 156 13.43 -3.69 -15.75
N VAL A 157 14.74 -3.42 -15.61
CA VAL A 157 15.32 -2.08 -15.69
C VAL A 157 16.17 -1.99 -16.94
N LYS A 158 15.92 -0.97 -17.77
CA LYS A 158 16.80 -0.57 -18.87
C LYS A 158 17.40 0.78 -18.56
N ILE A 159 18.73 0.87 -18.54
CA ILE A 159 19.47 2.10 -18.34
C ILE A 159 20.34 2.32 -19.58
N GLY A 160 20.03 3.33 -20.37
CA GLY A 160 20.92 3.87 -21.39
C GLY A 160 21.45 5.23 -20.96
N GLU A 161 22.31 5.84 -21.77
CA GLU A 161 22.94 7.14 -21.49
C GLU A 161 21.92 8.28 -21.43
N ARG A 162 20.98 8.32 -22.39
CA ARG A 162 19.96 9.40 -22.48
C ARG A 162 18.58 9.01 -21.95
N THR A 163 18.28 7.71 -21.91
CA THR A 163 16.95 7.20 -21.56
C THR A 163 17.07 6.05 -20.57
N GLY A 164 16.03 5.81 -19.77
CA GLY A 164 15.91 4.58 -19.02
C GLY A 164 14.47 4.35 -18.60
N THR A 165 14.16 3.10 -18.26
CA THR A 165 12.79 2.68 -17.95
C THR A 165 12.76 1.52 -16.99
N VAL A 166 11.73 1.48 -16.15
CA VAL A 166 11.37 0.31 -15.33
C VAL A 166 10.10 -0.30 -15.87
N ARG A 167 10.10 -1.62 -16.07
CA ARG A 167 8.92 -2.39 -16.41
C ARG A 167 8.30 -2.96 -15.14
N VAL A 168 7.11 -2.46 -14.78
CA VAL A 168 6.29 -3.07 -13.75
C VAL A 168 5.54 -4.24 -14.39
N ARG A 169 5.80 -5.45 -13.89
CA ARG A 169 5.15 -6.67 -14.38
C ARG A 169 3.70 -6.77 -13.88
N LYS A 170 2.85 -7.45 -14.64
CA LYS A 170 1.47 -7.76 -14.24
C LYS A 170 1.49 -8.75 -13.07
N GLY A 171 1.11 -8.30 -11.89
CA GLY A 171 0.71 -9.14 -10.76
C GLY A 171 -0.81 -9.31 -10.71
N LYS A 172 -1.33 -10.13 -9.79
CA LYS A 172 -2.78 -10.27 -9.56
C LYS A 172 -3.33 -8.95 -9.01
N GLY A 173 -3.91 -8.13 -9.90
CA GLY A 173 -4.46 -6.80 -9.59
C GLY A 173 -3.58 -5.60 -9.98
N ASP A 174 -2.36 -5.84 -10.49
CA ASP A 174 -1.45 -4.78 -10.95
C ASP A 174 -1.57 -4.56 -12.47
N ILE A 175 -1.47 -3.30 -12.89
CA ILE A 175 -1.44 -2.90 -14.30
C ILE A 175 0.02 -2.92 -14.76
N ALA A 176 0.30 -3.76 -15.76
CA ALA A 176 1.61 -3.77 -16.41
C ALA A 176 1.84 -2.42 -17.07
N ARG A 177 3.00 -1.81 -16.79
CA ARG A 177 3.34 -0.50 -17.32
C ARG A 177 4.85 -0.31 -17.40
N LYS A 178 5.26 0.64 -18.23
CA LYS A 178 6.64 1.07 -18.36
C LYS A 178 6.75 2.48 -17.81
N VAL A 179 7.57 2.67 -16.78
CA VAL A 179 7.76 3.97 -16.13
C VAL A 179 9.13 4.51 -16.57
N PRO A 180 9.18 5.71 -17.20
CA PRO A 180 10.45 6.37 -17.51
C PRO A 180 11.27 6.65 -16.25
N LEU A 181 12.60 6.54 -16.38
CA LEU A 181 13.55 6.86 -15.33
C LEU A 181 14.22 8.22 -15.60
N PRO A 182 13.97 9.23 -14.75
CA PRO A 182 14.73 10.47 -14.77
C PRO A 182 16.22 10.22 -14.53
N VAL A 183 17.07 11.16 -14.97
CA VAL A 183 18.54 11.04 -14.92
C VAL A 183 19.05 10.70 -13.51
N ASP A 184 18.55 11.36 -12.47
CA ASP A 184 19.04 11.13 -11.11
C ASP A 184 18.73 9.71 -10.62
N ALA A 185 17.51 9.22 -10.90
CA ALA A 185 17.13 7.84 -10.56
C ALA A 185 17.95 6.81 -11.34
N ARG A 186 18.25 7.07 -12.62
CA ARG A 186 19.15 6.22 -13.43
C ARG A 186 20.55 6.17 -12.85
N ASN A 187 21.12 7.33 -12.51
CA ASN A 187 22.49 7.43 -12.03
C ASN A 187 22.67 6.66 -10.71
N HIS A 188 21.82 6.89 -9.72
CA HIS A 188 21.93 6.18 -8.44
C HIS A 188 21.64 4.68 -8.56
N LEU A 189 20.72 4.29 -9.43
CA LEU A 189 20.45 2.88 -9.70
C LEU A 189 21.64 2.21 -10.38
N TYR A 190 22.25 2.87 -11.38
CA TYR A 190 23.45 2.40 -12.05
C TYR A 190 24.61 2.22 -11.07
N ILE A 191 24.90 3.23 -10.26
CA ILE A 191 25.97 3.17 -9.23
C ILE A 191 25.75 2.00 -8.28
N TYR A 192 24.51 1.77 -7.84
CA TYR A 192 24.20 0.61 -7.01
C TYR A 192 24.46 -0.71 -7.75
N LEU A 193 24.03 -0.83 -9.01
CA LEU A 193 24.22 -2.04 -9.81
C LEU A 193 25.68 -2.37 -10.07
N GLN A 194 26.56 -1.37 -10.18
CA GLN A 194 28.02 -1.59 -10.28
C GLN A 194 28.62 -2.27 -9.03
N THR A 195 27.95 -2.18 -7.87
CA THR A 195 28.41 -2.86 -6.65
C THR A 195 27.93 -4.30 -6.51
N ARG A 196 27.17 -4.81 -7.50
CA ARG A 196 26.55 -6.13 -7.46
C ARG A 196 27.40 -7.15 -8.22
N GLU A 197 28.11 -7.98 -7.46
CA GLU A 197 28.93 -9.09 -8.00
C GLU A 197 28.17 -10.43 -8.01
N ASP A 198 26.96 -10.48 -7.46
CA ASP A 198 26.12 -11.68 -7.45
C ASP A 198 25.31 -11.86 -8.74
N ASP A 199 24.80 -13.08 -8.94
CA ASP A 199 23.91 -13.49 -10.02
C ASP A 199 22.41 -13.37 -9.67
N ASN A 200 22.07 -12.84 -8.49
CA ASN A 200 20.69 -12.83 -8.03
C ASN A 200 19.83 -11.91 -8.93
N PRO A 201 18.72 -12.44 -9.50
CA PRO A 201 17.89 -11.68 -10.42
C PRO A 201 17.18 -10.50 -9.76
N ALA A 202 16.99 -10.51 -8.44
CA ALA A 202 16.30 -9.44 -7.73
C ALA A 202 17.08 -8.11 -7.85
N LEU A 203 16.34 -7.05 -8.18
CA LEU A 203 16.93 -5.71 -8.34
C LEU A 203 17.56 -5.24 -7.03
N PHE A 204 16.87 -5.39 -5.90
CA PHE A 204 17.38 -4.99 -4.59
C PHE A 204 17.49 -6.19 -3.63
N LEU A 205 18.65 -6.32 -2.99
CA LEU A 205 18.91 -7.34 -1.98
C LEU A 205 18.96 -6.76 -0.56
N SER A 206 18.55 -7.56 0.41
CA SER A 206 18.82 -7.36 1.83
C SER A 206 20.31 -7.57 2.14
N ASN A 207 20.70 -7.30 3.38
CA ASN A 207 22.07 -7.56 3.83
C ASN A 207 22.42 -9.06 3.82
N TYR A 208 21.41 -9.93 3.88
CA TYR A 208 21.56 -11.39 3.77
C TYR A 208 21.57 -11.89 2.32
N LYS A 209 21.78 -11.00 1.33
CA LYS A 209 21.85 -11.33 -0.12
C LYS A 209 20.59 -12.02 -0.68
N LYS A 210 19.46 -11.90 0.01
CA LYS A 210 18.11 -12.30 -0.48
C LYS A 210 17.34 -11.07 -0.95
N ARG A 211 16.31 -11.24 -1.79
CA ARG A 211 15.39 -10.15 -2.19
C ARG A 211 14.97 -9.33 -0.96
N ILE A 212 15.07 -8.01 -1.06
CA ILE A 212 14.68 -7.12 0.04
C ILE A 212 13.18 -7.24 0.33
N THR A 213 12.77 -7.16 1.60
CA THR A 213 11.34 -7.25 1.95
C THR A 213 10.68 -5.87 1.97
N ILE A 214 9.35 -5.83 1.86
CA ILE A 214 8.56 -4.60 2.04
C ILE A 214 8.87 -3.94 3.39
N ARG A 215 8.94 -4.73 4.47
CA ARG A 215 9.23 -4.21 5.82
C ARG A 215 10.63 -3.60 5.90
N SER A 216 11.61 -4.19 5.21
CA SER A 216 12.96 -3.63 5.13
C SER A 216 12.97 -2.27 4.43
N VAL A 217 12.24 -2.12 3.32
CA VAL A 217 12.11 -0.83 2.63
C VAL A 217 11.41 0.21 3.50
N GLN A 218 10.31 -0.17 4.17
CA GLN A 218 9.63 0.72 5.11
C GLN A 218 10.56 1.20 6.23
N ARG A 219 11.34 0.29 6.84
CA ARG A 219 12.34 0.63 7.87
C ARG A 219 13.46 1.54 7.36
N ILE A 220 13.80 1.46 6.07
CA ILE A 220 14.76 2.41 5.46
C ILE A 220 14.13 3.80 5.43
N LEU A 221 12.87 3.91 4.99
CA LEU A 221 12.17 5.19 4.84
C LEU A 221 11.79 5.83 6.18
N GLU A 222 11.43 5.03 7.18
CA GLU A 222 11.12 5.48 8.55
C GLU A 222 12.26 6.34 9.14
N LYS A 223 13.53 6.05 8.80
CA LYS A 223 14.69 6.83 9.24
C LYS A 223 14.72 8.27 8.73
N TYR A 224 14.01 8.55 7.64
CA TYR A 224 13.92 9.86 7.01
C TYR A 224 12.54 10.49 7.22
N GLY A 225 11.73 9.94 8.14
CA GLY A 225 10.40 10.45 8.47
C GLY A 225 9.35 10.28 7.36
N VAL A 226 9.56 9.35 6.43
CA VAL A 226 8.66 9.13 5.29
C VAL A 226 8.27 7.67 5.13
N TYR A 227 7.25 7.41 4.32
CA TYR A 227 6.76 6.06 4.00
C TYR A 227 6.44 5.95 2.49
N PRO A 228 6.39 4.72 1.92
CA PRO A 228 6.33 4.55 0.47
C PRO A 228 5.15 5.26 -0.20
N HIS A 229 3.98 5.23 0.44
CA HIS A 229 2.79 5.87 -0.08
C HIS A 229 2.91 7.40 -0.12
N GLN A 230 3.66 8.02 0.79
CA GLN A 230 3.94 9.46 0.75
C GLN A 230 4.82 9.82 -0.45
N LEU A 231 5.88 9.04 -0.73
CA LEU A 231 6.74 9.28 -1.89
C LEU A 231 5.98 9.15 -3.21
N ARG A 232 5.14 8.12 -3.34
CA ARG A 232 4.23 7.96 -4.48
C ARG A 232 3.24 9.11 -4.60
N HIS A 233 2.72 9.58 -3.48
CA HIS A 233 1.82 10.73 -3.45
C HIS A 233 2.52 12.00 -3.94
N THR A 234 3.75 12.26 -3.48
CA THR A 234 4.60 13.36 -3.97
C THR A 234 4.82 13.27 -5.48
N TYR A 235 5.20 12.09 -6.00
CA TYR A 235 5.37 11.87 -7.44
C TYR A 235 4.12 12.24 -8.25
N CYS A 236 2.96 11.70 -7.87
CA CYS A 236 1.72 11.96 -8.60
C CYS A 236 1.32 13.44 -8.51
N ARG A 237 1.49 14.06 -7.34
CA ARG A 237 1.19 15.48 -7.14
C ARG A 237 2.11 16.38 -7.96
N GLU A 238 3.40 16.08 -8.05
CA GLU A 238 4.35 16.86 -8.85
C GLU A 238 4.03 16.78 -10.35
N LEU A 239 3.65 15.61 -10.87
CA LEU A 239 3.23 15.48 -12.27
C LEU A 239 1.98 16.34 -12.55
N VAL A 240 0.96 16.26 -11.70
CA VAL A 240 -0.25 17.07 -11.87
C VAL A 240 0.05 18.56 -11.75
N ALA A 241 0.87 18.97 -10.78
CA ALA A 241 1.28 20.37 -10.60
C ALA A 241 2.11 20.89 -11.78
N SER A 242 2.82 19.99 -12.48
CA SER A 242 3.56 20.31 -13.72
C SER A 242 2.68 20.34 -14.96
N GLY A 243 1.35 20.18 -14.82
CA GLY A 243 0.40 20.22 -15.93
C GLY A 243 0.24 18.91 -16.70
N VAL A 244 0.77 17.79 -16.20
CA VAL A 244 0.54 16.47 -16.80
C VAL A 244 -0.92 16.07 -16.58
N ASP A 245 -1.58 15.64 -17.65
CA ASP A 245 -2.99 15.26 -17.59
C ASP A 245 -3.23 14.06 -16.66
N ILE A 246 -4.42 14.01 -16.06
CA ILE A 246 -4.77 13.02 -15.04
C ILE A 246 -4.72 11.58 -15.59
N ALA A 247 -4.99 11.37 -16.88
CA ALA A 247 -4.97 10.04 -17.48
C ALA A 247 -3.53 9.52 -17.58
N THR A 248 -2.60 10.35 -18.06
CA THR A 248 -1.16 10.04 -18.09
C THR A 248 -0.62 9.77 -16.67
N VAL A 249 -0.99 10.58 -15.68
CA VAL A 249 -0.57 10.34 -14.28
C VAL A 249 -1.14 9.02 -13.76
N ALA A 250 -2.39 8.69 -14.08
CA ALA A 250 -3.01 7.42 -13.69
C ALA A 250 -2.30 6.21 -14.32
N GLU A 251 -1.91 6.32 -15.60
CA GLU A 251 -1.13 5.29 -16.30
C GLU A 251 0.25 5.10 -15.66
N LEU A 252 1.01 6.18 -15.45
CA LEU A 252 2.34 6.13 -14.82
C LEU A 252 2.29 5.57 -13.40
N ALA A 253 1.27 5.93 -12.63
CA ALA A 253 1.05 5.38 -11.30
C ALA A 253 0.51 3.94 -11.35
N GLY A 254 -0.19 3.52 -12.40
CA GLY A 254 -0.91 2.25 -12.45
C GLY A 254 -2.12 2.25 -11.51
N HIS A 255 -2.96 3.29 -11.61
CA HIS A 255 -4.27 3.35 -10.94
C HIS A 255 -5.34 2.73 -11.85
N SER A 256 -6.07 1.74 -11.34
CA SER A 256 -7.21 1.14 -12.04
C SER A 256 -8.46 2.02 -12.03
N ASP A 257 -8.56 2.93 -11.06
CA ASP A 257 -9.62 3.92 -10.95
C ASP A 257 -9.01 5.33 -11.00
N ILE A 258 -9.40 6.09 -12.03
CA ILE A 258 -8.94 7.46 -12.24
C ILE A 258 -9.33 8.40 -11.09
N ASN A 259 -10.37 8.07 -10.32
CA ASN A 259 -10.75 8.84 -9.13
C ASN A 259 -9.68 8.81 -8.04
N ILE A 260 -8.81 7.80 -8.03
CA ILE A 260 -7.63 7.79 -7.15
C ILE A 260 -6.70 8.93 -7.56
N THR A 261 -6.46 9.11 -8.85
CA THR A 261 -5.60 10.18 -9.38
C THR A 261 -6.24 11.56 -9.24
N ARG A 262 -7.56 11.69 -9.37
CA ARG A 262 -8.29 12.96 -9.12
C ARG A 262 -8.07 13.53 -7.71
N ARG A 263 -7.67 12.71 -6.74
CA ARG A 263 -7.31 13.21 -5.40
C ARG A 263 -6.08 14.12 -5.42
N TYR A 264 -5.18 13.94 -6.39
CA TYR A 264 -4.00 14.80 -6.56
C TYR A 264 -4.29 16.10 -7.30
N SER A 265 -5.47 16.26 -7.91
CA SER A 265 -5.81 17.44 -8.71
C SER A 265 -6.53 18.54 -7.95
N LYS A 266 -6.72 18.41 -6.62
CA LYS A 266 -7.28 19.49 -5.81
C LYS A 266 -6.27 20.63 -5.76
N PRO A 267 -6.49 21.75 -6.45
CA PRO A 267 -5.55 22.84 -6.40
C PRO A 267 -5.63 23.49 -5.01
N SER A 268 -4.50 23.97 -4.51
CA SER A 268 -4.49 24.90 -3.37
C SER A 268 -5.05 26.25 -3.80
N GLU A 269 -5.54 27.06 -2.85
CA GLU A 269 -6.00 28.42 -3.14
C GLU A 269 -4.93 29.23 -3.90
N LYS A 270 -3.67 29.10 -3.49
CA LYS A 270 -2.53 29.71 -4.18
C LYS A 270 -2.36 29.26 -5.64
N GLU A 271 -2.60 27.99 -5.93
CA GLU A 271 -2.54 27.47 -7.31
C GLU A 271 -3.74 27.95 -8.13
N LEU A 272 -4.92 28.14 -7.53
CA LEU A 272 -6.08 28.74 -8.19
C LEU A 272 -5.81 30.20 -8.54
N GLU A 273 -5.28 30.98 -7.61
CA GLU A 273 -4.89 32.38 -7.83
C GLU A 273 -3.87 32.51 -8.95
N GLN A 274 -2.79 31.71 -8.91
CA GLN A 274 -1.77 31.70 -9.95
C GLN A 274 -2.32 31.29 -11.32
N ALA A 275 -3.25 30.33 -11.37
CA ALA A 275 -3.87 29.91 -12.62
C ALA A 275 -4.72 31.03 -13.25
N VAL A 276 -5.49 31.76 -12.45
CA VAL A 276 -6.28 32.92 -12.93
C VAL A 276 -5.33 34.03 -13.39
N GLN A 277 -4.32 34.36 -12.59
CA GLN A 277 -3.35 35.42 -12.92
C GLN A 277 -2.54 35.10 -14.18
N LYS A 278 -2.20 33.84 -14.43
CA LYS A 278 -1.49 33.43 -15.65
C LYS A 278 -2.32 33.62 -16.93
N VAL A 279 -3.65 33.56 -16.84
CA VAL A 279 -4.55 33.61 -18.00
C VAL A 279 -5.11 35.02 -18.22
N PHE A 280 -5.36 35.77 -17.14
CA PHE A 280 -6.06 37.06 -17.18
C PHE A 280 -5.32 38.21 -16.49
N GLY A 281 -4.10 37.97 -15.97
CA GLY A 281 -3.29 38.96 -15.26
C GLY A 281 -2.12 39.48 -16.07
#